data_AF-A0A8S1HND6-F1
#
_entry.id   AF-A0A8S1HND6-F1
#
_cell.length_a   1.000
_cell.length_b   1.000
_cell.length_c   1.000
_cell.angle_alpha   90.00
_cell.angle_beta   90.00
_cell.angle_gamma   90.00
#
_symmetry.space_group_name_H-M   'P 1'
#
loop_
_entity.id
_entity.type
_entity.pdbx_description
1 polymer ?
#
loop_
_entity_poly.entity_id
_entity_poly.type
_entity_poly.pdbx_seq_one_letter_code
_entity_poly.pdbx_strand_id
1 'polypeptide(L)'
;MRQGTISMVPEYYRRGIVMLPVKMEQQRFTCLNCQGNLRLDSVRRSEGTDDERSKYTEKENDSTESLQGQAKNLMKLICDAQCPSDAPVCGECSDELLVGMEKQLASLEEERASYQTFLDHLKATHSSSNISELKSTLQNLQDQEKSLENELEKLILEEKSIDEELQAKRKKNKASEQKSEHLWQTYRDNLRKLLEAEDTLRSVDSELRYADIQHRRLTDTNILDICFHIWVEGQIGEINGFSTGSSAGSTRGLDRNQRRLGPSRSSARYFV
;
A
#
# COMPACT_ATOMS: atom_id res chain seq x y z
N MET A 1 -33.08 -76.10 -25.22
CA MET A 1 -34.48 -76.59 -25.24
C MET A 1 -35.33 -75.45 -25.80
N ARG A 2 -36.21 -75.59 -26.79
CA ARG A 2 -36.57 -76.63 -27.77
C ARG A 2 -37.26 -75.86 -28.92
N GLN A 3 -36.93 -76.24 -30.16
CA GLN A 3 -37.82 -76.52 -31.32
C GLN A 3 -38.84 -75.43 -31.73
N GLY A 4 -38.90 -74.98 -33.00
CA GLY A 4 -39.41 -75.75 -34.16
C GLY A 4 -40.94 -75.88 -34.04
N THR A 5 -41.83 -75.61 -35.00
CA THR A 5 -41.82 -75.75 -36.47
C THR A 5 -43.23 -75.37 -36.99
N ILE A 6 -43.29 -74.63 -38.10
CA ILE A 6 -43.96 -74.96 -39.39
C ILE A 6 -45.48 -75.32 -39.41
N SER A 7 -46.17 -74.56 -40.28
CA SER A 7 -47.32 -74.90 -41.16
C SER A 7 -48.71 -75.18 -40.55
N MET A 8 -49.76 -74.54 -41.11
CA MET A 8 -50.61 -75.10 -42.18
C MET A 8 -51.92 -74.30 -42.36
N VAL A 9 -52.13 -73.74 -43.58
CA VAL A 9 -53.37 -73.82 -44.42
C VAL A 9 -54.64 -73.08 -43.86
N PRO A 10 -55.77 -72.79 -44.59
CA PRO A 10 -56.13 -72.88 -46.02
C PRO A 10 -56.72 -71.61 -46.69
N GLU A 11 -56.76 -71.69 -48.02
CA GLU A 11 -57.85 -71.39 -48.97
C GLU A 11 -59.15 -70.74 -48.45
N TYR A 12 -59.76 -69.83 -49.24
CA TYR A 12 -61.06 -70.03 -49.93
C TYR A 12 -61.54 -68.73 -50.61
N TYR A 13 -61.58 -68.76 -51.95
CA TYR A 13 -62.55 -68.16 -52.88
C TYR A 13 -62.89 -66.63 -52.86
N ARG A 14 -62.39 -65.97 -53.91
CA ARG A 14 -63.18 -65.42 -55.04
C ARG A 14 -64.49 -64.69 -54.68
N ARG A 15 -64.50 -63.35 -54.74
CA ARG A 15 -65.68 -62.53 -55.13
C ARG A 15 -65.26 -61.13 -55.59
N GLY A 16 -65.97 -60.64 -56.60
CA GLY A 16 -65.52 -59.61 -57.54
C GLY A 16 -65.20 -58.23 -56.98
N ILE A 17 -64.27 -57.57 -57.66
CA ILE A 17 -63.96 -56.16 -57.51
C ILE A 17 -65.11 -55.36 -58.10
N VAL A 18 -65.94 -54.79 -57.23
CA VAL A 18 -66.88 -53.72 -57.60
C VAL A 18 -66.10 -52.41 -57.46
N MET A 19 -65.93 -51.72 -58.59
CA MET A 19 -65.41 -50.35 -58.64
C MET A 19 -66.35 -49.43 -57.86
N LEU A 20 -65.85 -48.77 -56.82
CA LEU A 20 -66.51 -47.63 -56.17
C LEU A 20 -65.67 -46.36 -56.43
N PRO A 21 -66.29 -45.25 -56.85
CA PRO A 21 -65.58 -44.03 -57.21
C PRO A 21 -65.12 -43.26 -55.96
N VAL A 22 -63.85 -42.87 -55.93
CA VAL A 22 -63.28 -41.99 -54.89
C VAL A 22 -63.76 -40.56 -55.15
N LYS A 23 -64.52 -39.99 -54.20
CA LYS A 23 -64.91 -38.58 -54.21
C LYS A 23 -63.67 -37.71 -53.89
N MET A 24 -63.36 -36.77 -54.78
CA MET A 24 -62.38 -35.70 -54.57
C MET A 24 -62.97 -34.67 -53.60
N GLU A 25 -62.45 -34.62 -52.38
CA GLU A 25 -62.81 -33.63 -51.37
C GLU A 25 -61.94 -32.38 -51.59
N GLN A 26 -62.57 -31.25 -51.91
CA GLN A 26 -61.88 -29.98 -52.19
C GLN A 26 -61.22 -29.44 -50.91
N GLN A 27 -59.92 -29.69 -50.74
CA GLN A 27 -59.12 -29.03 -49.72
C GLN A 27 -59.09 -27.52 -50.01
N ARG A 28 -59.67 -26.72 -49.10
CA ARG A 28 -59.56 -25.25 -49.14
C ARG A 28 -58.22 -24.86 -48.53
N PHE A 29 -57.31 -24.37 -49.35
CA PHE A 29 -56.04 -23.82 -48.87
C PHE A 29 -56.27 -22.36 -48.47
N THR A 30 -55.71 -21.91 -47.35
CA THR A 30 -55.84 -20.52 -46.88
C THR A 30 -54.49 -19.82 -46.90
N CYS A 31 -54.45 -18.56 -47.33
CA CYS A 31 -53.23 -17.76 -47.38
C CYS A 31 -52.68 -17.55 -45.96
N LEU A 32 -51.40 -17.81 -45.76
CA LEU A 32 -50.75 -17.61 -44.46
C LEU A 32 -50.83 -16.15 -43.97
N ASN A 33 -50.79 -15.19 -44.89
CA ASN A 33 -50.75 -13.76 -44.55
C ASN A 33 -52.14 -13.12 -44.43
N CYS A 34 -53.02 -13.29 -45.41
CA CYS A 34 -54.36 -12.67 -45.43
C CYS A 34 -55.52 -13.60 -45.04
N GLN A 35 -55.27 -14.89 -44.76
CA GLN A 35 -56.27 -15.92 -44.44
C GLN A 35 -57.33 -16.15 -45.54
N GLY A 36 -57.15 -15.60 -46.74
CA GLY A 36 -58.05 -15.78 -47.88
C GLY A 36 -57.99 -17.19 -48.47
N ASN A 37 -59.11 -17.70 -49.00
CA ASN A 37 -59.18 -19.00 -49.67
C ASN A 37 -58.43 -18.98 -51.01
N LEU A 38 -57.44 -19.85 -51.16
CA LEU A 38 -56.68 -20.11 -52.38
C LEU A 38 -57.35 -21.22 -53.20
N ARG A 39 -57.44 -21.02 -54.51
CA ARG A 39 -57.70 -22.08 -55.48
C ARG A 39 -56.37 -22.49 -56.11
N LEU A 40 -55.95 -23.73 -55.89
CA LEU A 40 -54.75 -24.29 -56.53
C LEU A 40 -55.14 -24.97 -57.85
N ASP A 41 -54.69 -24.40 -58.97
CA ASP A 41 -54.71 -25.08 -60.25
C ASP A 41 -53.52 -26.04 -60.33
N SER A 42 -53.80 -27.34 -60.45
CA SER A 42 -52.79 -28.39 -60.41
C SER A 42 -52.05 -28.55 -61.75
N VAL A 43 -51.05 -27.71 -62.05
CA VAL A 43 -50.13 -27.90 -63.20
C VAL A 43 -48.66 -27.48 -62.91
N ARG A 44 -47.83 -28.50 -62.64
CA ARG A 44 -46.43 -28.81 -63.07
C ARG A 44 -45.23 -27.82 -63.02
N ARG A 45 -44.14 -28.39 -62.46
CA ARG A 45 -42.66 -28.30 -62.73
C ARG A 45 -41.95 -27.06 -62.16
N SER A 46 -40.71 -27.14 -61.65
CA SER A 46 -39.51 -27.82 -62.16
C SER A 46 -38.44 -28.09 -61.09
N GLU A 47 -37.63 -29.12 -61.33
CA GLU A 47 -36.35 -29.38 -60.67
C GLU A 47 -35.38 -28.20 -60.85
N GLY A 48 -34.68 -27.83 -59.78
CA GLY A 48 -33.58 -26.87 -59.77
C GLY A 48 -32.65 -27.20 -58.63
N THR A 49 -31.48 -27.72 -58.97
CA THR A 49 -30.29 -27.79 -58.11
C THR A 49 -29.81 -26.38 -57.82
N ASP A 50 -29.44 -26.05 -56.58
CA ASP A 50 -28.37 -25.07 -56.30
C ASP A 50 -27.83 -25.26 -54.87
N ASP A 51 -26.53 -25.51 -54.81
CA ASP A 51 -25.66 -25.36 -53.65
C ASP A 51 -25.33 -23.86 -53.45
N GLU A 52 -25.37 -23.38 -52.21
CA GLU A 52 -24.27 -22.63 -51.56
C GLU A 52 -24.76 -22.01 -50.24
N ARG A 53 -24.11 -22.42 -49.16
CA ARG A 53 -24.30 -21.95 -47.80
C ARG A 53 -23.39 -20.76 -47.55
N SER A 54 -23.94 -19.55 -47.50
CA SER A 54 -23.23 -18.38 -46.99
C SER A 54 -23.62 -18.08 -45.54
N LYS A 55 -22.60 -17.92 -44.71
CA LYS A 55 -22.65 -17.71 -43.26
C LYS A 55 -22.40 -16.23 -42.98
N TYR A 56 -23.43 -15.49 -42.55
CA TYR A 56 -23.25 -14.15 -41.99
C TYR A 56 -24.04 -13.98 -40.70
N THR A 57 -23.36 -13.34 -39.75
CA THR A 57 -23.70 -13.15 -38.35
C THR A 57 -24.62 -11.95 -38.14
N GLU A 58 -25.65 -12.14 -37.32
CA GLU A 58 -26.60 -11.13 -36.86
C GLU A 58 -25.94 -10.05 -35.99
N LYS A 59 -26.40 -8.81 -36.17
CA LYS A 59 -26.49 -7.83 -35.08
C LYS A 59 -27.84 -7.13 -35.17
N GLU A 60 -28.65 -7.38 -34.16
CA GLU A 60 -29.91 -6.73 -33.87
C GLU A 60 -29.68 -5.24 -33.58
N ASN A 61 -30.61 -4.39 -34.02
CA ASN A 61 -30.97 -3.19 -33.29
C ASN A 61 -32.44 -2.87 -33.52
N ASP A 62 -33.17 -2.94 -32.42
CA ASP A 62 -34.57 -2.62 -32.22
C ASP A 62 -34.79 -1.11 -32.20
N SER A 63 -35.80 -0.62 -32.89
CA SER A 63 -36.43 0.68 -32.67
C SER A 63 -37.86 0.64 -33.16
N THR A 64 -38.74 0.74 -32.17
CA THR A 64 -40.18 0.53 -32.14
C THR A 64 -41.03 1.60 -32.85
N GLU A 65 -42.09 1.10 -33.50
CA GLU A 65 -43.46 1.66 -33.63
C GLU A 65 -43.68 2.93 -34.49
N SER A 66 -44.56 2.92 -35.49
CA SER A 66 -46.02 2.95 -35.29
C SER A 66 -46.84 2.37 -36.46
N LEU A 67 -48.08 2.03 -36.15
CA LEU A 67 -48.98 1.08 -36.82
C LEU A 67 -49.58 1.56 -38.15
N GLN A 68 -49.55 0.68 -39.16
CA GLN A 68 -50.65 0.48 -40.11
C GLN A 68 -50.65 -1.00 -40.51
N GLY A 69 -51.81 -1.65 -40.33
CA GLY A 69 -51.92 -3.09 -40.08
C GLY A 69 -51.77 -4.03 -41.28
N GLN A 70 -51.44 -5.27 -40.92
CA GLN A 70 -51.73 -6.55 -41.59
C GLN A 70 -50.79 -7.12 -42.68
N ALA A 71 -49.74 -6.42 -43.14
CA ALA A 71 -48.73 -7.04 -44.03
C ALA A 71 -47.36 -7.34 -43.38
N LYS A 72 -47.14 -6.93 -42.12
CA LYS A 72 -45.79 -6.93 -41.51
C LYS A 72 -45.35 -8.27 -40.88
N ASN A 73 -46.25 -9.25 -40.75
CA ASN A 73 -45.91 -10.53 -40.12
C ASN A 73 -45.11 -11.44 -41.05
N LEU A 74 -45.41 -11.45 -42.36
CA LEU A 74 -44.76 -12.36 -43.29
C LEU A 74 -43.26 -12.09 -43.45
N MET A 75 -42.85 -10.82 -43.57
CA MET A 75 -41.43 -10.43 -43.69
C MET A 75 -40.62 -10.90 -42.47
N LYS A 76 -41.09 -10.53 -41.27
CA LYS A 76 -40.41 -10.88 -40.02
C LYS A 76 -40.35 -12.40 -39.83
N LEU A 77 -41.44 -13.11 -40.16
CA LEU A 77 -41.52 -14.56 -40.03
C LEU A 77 -40.58 -15.30 -41.01
N ILE A 78 -40.29 -14.73 -42.18
CA ILE A 78 -39.32 -15.28 -43.13
C ILE A 78 -37.89 -14.95 -42.70
N CYS A 79 -37.63 -13.72 -42.25
CA CYS A 79 -36.30 -13.31 -41.79
C CYS A 79 -35.86 -14.05 -40.51
N ASP A 80 -36.80 -14.37 -39.61
CA ASP A 80 -36.53 -15.06 -38.34
C ASP A 80 -36.72 -16.59 -38.44
N ALA A 81 -37.13 -17.13 -39.59
CA ALA A 81 -37.40 -18.56 -39.75
C ALA A 81 -36.12 -19.39 -39.83
N GLN A 82 -35.97 -20.33 -38.89
CA GLN A 82 -34.94 -21.38 -38.95
C GLN A 82 -35.32 -22.54 -39.89
N CYS A 83 -36.55 -22.60 -40.41
CA CYS A 83 -37.05 -23.65 -41.30
C CYS A 83 -37.94 -23.04 -42.40
N PRO A 84 -37.82 -23.47 -43.67
CA PRO A 84 -38.68 -23.01 -44.74
C PRO A 84 -40.13 -23.41 -44.46
N SER A 85 -41.05 -22.46 -44.61
CA SER A 85 -42.49 -22.68 -44.46
C SER A 85 -43.10 -23.00 -45.82
N ASP A 86 -43.59 -24.23 -46.01
CA ASP A 86 -44.33 -24.67 -47.21
C ASP A 86 -45.80 -24.17 -47.26
N ALA A 87 -46.16 -23.23 -46.38
CA ALA A 87 -47.51 -22.68 -46.32
C ALA A 87 -47.81 -21.76 -47.52
N PRO A 88 -48.96 -21.92 -48.19
CA PRO A 88 -49.25 -21.17 -49.40
C PRO A 88 -49.59 -19.71 -49.09
N VAL A 89 -49.08 -18.80 -49.93
CA VAL A 89 -49.36 -17.36 -49.89
C VAL A 89 -50.05 -16.99 -51.22
N CYS A 90 -51.04 -16.07 -51.18
CA CYS A 90 -51.69 -15.61 -52.40
C CYS A 90 -50.83 -14.59 -53.16
N GLY A 91 -51.10 -14.42 -54.46
CA GLY A 91 -50.35 -13.49 -55.33
C GLY A 91 -50.26 -12.06 -54.77
N GLU A 92 -51.38 -11.52 -54.28
CA GLU A 92 -51.41 -10.17 -53.70
C GLU A 92 -50.48 -10.04 -52.48
N CYS A 93 -50.44 -11.06 -51.61
CA CYS A 93 -49.55 -11.05 -50.44
C CYS A 93 -48.10 -11.35 -50.79
N SER A 94 -47.81 -12.12 -51.83
CA SER A 94 -46.44 -12.30 -52.32
C SER A 94 -45.91 -11.01 -52.96
N ASP A 95 -46.75 -10.31 -53.72
CA ASP A 95 -46.38 -9.05 -54.37
C ASP A 95 -46.11 -7.95 -53.32
N GLU A 96 -46.95 -7.84 -52.29
CA GLU A 96 -46.71 -6.93 -51.16
C GLU A 96 -45.42 -7.24 -50.40
N LEU A 97 -45.11 -8.54 -50.21
CA LEU A 97 -43.86 -8.96 -49.58
C LEU A 97 -42.65 -8.57 -50.43
N LEU A 98 -42.70 -8.81 -51.73
CA LEU A 98 -41.63 -8.45 -52.66
C LEU A 98 -41.35 -6.94 -52.64
N VAL A 99 -42.40 -6.12 -52.70
CA VAL A 99 -42.28 -4.66 -52.58
C VAL A 99 -41.65 -4.25 -51.23
N GLY A 100 -42.00 -4.95 -50.15
CA GLY A 100 -41.38 -4.75 -48.83
C GLY A 100 -39.90 -5.09 -48.81
N MET A 101 -39.50 -6.22 -49.42
CA MET A 101 -38.10 -6.67 -49.50
C MET A 101 -37.27 -5.72 -50.36
N GLU A 102 -37.81 -5.30 -51.50
CA GLU A 102 -37.17 -4.31 -52.39
C GLU A 102 -36.91 -2.99 -51.65
N LYS A 103 -37.87 -2.52 -50.84
CA LYS A 103 -37.70 -1.32 -50.03
C LYS A 103 -36.61 -1.47 -48.95
N GLN A 104 -36.52 -2.63 -48.30
CA GLN A 104 -35.44 -2.88 -47.32
C GLN A 104 -34.08 -3.00 -47.99
N LEU A 105 -34.00 -3.65 -49.15
CA LEU A 105 -32.78 -3.70 -49.96
C LEU A 105 -32.33 -2.30 -50.38
N ALA A 106 -33.24 -1.46 -50.87
CA ALA A 106 -32.93 -0.08 -51.24
C ALA A 106 -32.38 0.74 -50.05
N SER A 107 -32.96 0.57 -48.85
CA SER A 107 -32.46 1.22 -47.62
C SER A 107 -31.05 0.77 -47.25
N LEU A 108 -30.77 -0.53 -47.30
CA LEU A 108 -29.44 -1.07 -47.00
C LEU A 108 -28.40 -0.69 -48.06
N GLU A 109 -28.81 -0.59 -49.32
CA GLU A 109 -27.97 -0.10 -50.42
C GLU A 109 -27.62 1.38 -50.21
N GLU A 110 -28.56 2.21 -49.78
CA GLU A 110 -28.31 3.61 -49.42
C GLU A 110 -27.37 3.74 -48.21
N GLU A 111 -27.59 2.95 -47.15
CA GLU A 111 -26.69 2.90 -45.99
C GLU A 111 -25.28 2.46 -46.38
N ARG A 112 -25.17 1.38 -47.17
CA ARG A 112 -23.88 0.91 -47.69
C ARG A 112 -23.19 1.98 -48.52
N ALA A 113 -23.91 2.65 -49.40
CA ALA A 113 -23.38 3.76 -50.20
C ALA A 113 -22.88 4.88 -49.28
N SER A 114 -23.63 5.23 -48.24
CA SER A 114 -23.21 6.23 -47.25
C SER A 114 -21.91 5.82 -46.54
N TYR A 115 -21.80 4.58 -46.04
CA TYR A 115 -20.58 4.08 -45.41
C TYR A 115 -19.40 4.03 -46.36
N GLN A 116 -19.63 3.69 -47.63
CA GLN A 116 -18.60 3.75 -48.67
C GLN A 116 -18.11 5.19 -48.88
N THR A 117 -19.02 6.16 -48.99
CA THR A 117 -18.63 7.58 -49.11
C THR A 117 -17.84 8.07 -47.90
N PHE A 118 -18.21 7.66 -46.67
CA PHE A 118 -17.43 7.98 -45.47
C PHE A 118 -16.05 7.32 -45.47
N LEU A 119 -15.96 6.06 -45.86
CA LEU A 119 -14.68 5.36 -45.97
C LEU A 119 -13.78 5.99 -47.03
N ASP A 120 -14.34 6.37 -48.17
CA ASP A 120 -13.58 6.99 -49.24
C ASP A 120 -13.18 8.43 -48.88
N HIS A 121 -14.03 9.16 -48.15
CA HIS A 121 -13.65 10.42 -47.52
C HIS A 121 -12.49 10.24 -46.54
N LEU A 122 -12.53 9.23 -45.66
CA LEU A 122 -11.44 8.92 -44.71
C LEU A 122 -10.15 8.51 -45.43
N LYS A 123 -10.23 7.71 -46.50
CA LYS A 123 -9.05 7.35 -47.32
C LYS A 123 -8.50 8.55 -48.09
N ALA A 124 -9.36 9.48 -48.52
CA ALA A 124 -8.94 10.70 -49.20
C ALA A 124 -8.29 11.70 -48.24
N THR A 125 -8.84 11.88 -47.03
CA THR A 125 -8.25 12.74 -45.99
C THR A 125 -6.99 12.12 -45.38
N HIS A 126 -6.95 10.80 -45.22
CA HIS A 126 -5.78 10.04 -44.77
C HIS A 126 -5.19 9.26 -45.94
N SER A 127 -4.75 10.00 -46.95
CA SER A 127 -3.96 9.42 -48.05
C SER A 127 -2.73 8.70 -47.48
N SER A 128 -2.32 7.63 -48.16
CA SER A 128 -1.27 6.68 -47.73
C SER A 128 0.11 7.31 -47.49
N SER A 129 0.32 8.60 -47.79
CA SER A 129 1.57 9.31 -47.49
C SER A 129 1.84 9.40 -45.98
N ASN A 130 0.79 9.53 -45.16
CA ASN A 130 0.93 9.63 -43.70
C ASN A 130 1.36 8.31 -43.04
N ILE A 131 1.18 7.17 -43.70
CA ILE A 131 1.48 5.84 -43.12
C ILE A 131 2.97 5.64 -42.93
N SER A 132 3.80 6.14 -43.85
CA SER A 132 5.26 6.03 -43.73
C SER A 132 5.79 6.89 -42.58
N GLU A 133 5.24 8.10 -42.40
CA GLU A 133 5.59 9.00 -41.30
C GLU A 133 5.09 8.47 -39.95
N LEU A 134 3.89 7.88 -39.91
CA LEU A 134 3.35 7.21 -38.72
C LEU A 134 4.18 5.98 -38.33
N LYS A 135 4.69 5.22 -39.31
CA LYS A 135 5.59 4.08 -39.05
C LYS A 135 6.95 4.53 -38.54
N SER A 136 7.53 5.58 -39.12
CA SER A 136 8.82 6.11 -38.65
C SER A 136 8.71 6.72 -37.25
N THR A 137 7.63 7.45 -36.95
CA THR A 137 7.35 7.96 -35.61
C THR A 137 7.13 6.84 -34.61
N LEU A 138 6.39 5.78 -34.96
CA LEU A 138 6.26 4.59 -34.11
C LEU A 138 7.61 3.96 -33.79
N GLN A 139 8.46 3.79 -34.80
CA GLN A 139 9.79 3.22 -34.60
C GLN A 139 10.66 4.10 -33.71
N ASN A 140 10.65 5.42 -33.93
CA ASN A 140 11.37 6.37 -33.08
C ASN A 140 10.88 6.33 -31.62
N LEU A 141 9.56 6.22 -31.39
CA LEU A 141 8.99 6.11 -30.05
C LEU A 141 9.38 4.78 -29.38
N GLN A 142 9.40 3.68 -30.11
CA GLN A 142 9.85 2.38 -29.58
C GLN A 142 11.34 2.39 -29.22
N ASP A 143 12.18 3.08 -29.99
CA ASP A 143 13.60 3.20 -29.68
C ASP A 143 13.83 4.12 -28.47
N GLN A 144 13.04 5.19 -28.33
CA GLN A 144 13.03 6.03 -27.13
C GLN A 144 12.57 5.27 -25.89
N GLU A 145 11.49 4.49 -25.99
CA GLU A 145 10.97 3.65 -24.90
C GLU A 145 12.06 2.70 -24.40
N LYS A 146 12.72 1.96 -25.30
CA LYS A 146 13.85 1.08 -24.95
C LYS A 146 15.01 1.85 -24.32
N SER A 147 15.32 3.05 -24.80
CA SER A 147 16.38 3.87 -24.19
C SER A 147 16.05 4.25 -22.75
N LEU A 148 14.79 4.67 -22.52
CA LEU A 148 14.29 5.04 -21.20
C LEU A 148 14.22 3.84 -20.25
N GLU A 149 13.82 2.66 -20.73
CA GLU A 149 13.85 1.42 -19.95
C GLU A 149 15.27 1.09 -19.49
N ASN A 150 16.26 1.18 -20.39
CA ASN A 150 17.66 0.95 -20.05
C ASN A 150 18.20 1.99 -19.03
N GLU A 151 17.78 3.25 -19.14
CA GLU A 151 18.13 4.29 -18.15
C GLU A 151 17.50 4.00 -16.79
N LEU A 152 16.23 3.59 -16.78
CA LEU A 152 15.52 3.22 -15.56
C LEU A 152 16.20 2.03 -14.86
N GLU A 153 16.60 1.00 -15.61
CA GLU A 153 17.32 -0.15 -15.05
C GLU A 153 18.65 0.26 -14.41
N LYS A 154 19.42 1.15 -15.06
CA LYS A 154 20.66 1.69 -14.49
C LYS A 154 20.40 2.45 -13.20
N LEU A 155 19.40 3.33 -13.18
CA LEU A 155 19.03 4.09 -11.98
C LEU A 155 18.61 3.17 -10.83
N ILE A 156 17.86 2.10 -11.10
CA ILE A 156 17.47 1.12 -10.08
C ILE A 156 18.70 0.40 -9.50
N LEU A 157 19.71 0.08 -10.32
CA LEU A 157 20.95 -0.52 -9.85
C LEU A 157 21.77 0.46 -9.00
N GLU A 158 21.86 1.71 -9.43
CA GLU A 158 22.52 2.79 -8.67
C GLU A 158 21.83 3.04 -7.33
N GLU A 159 20.50 3.11 -7.31
CA GLU A 159 19.70 3.26 -6.08
C GLU A 159 19.98 2.12 -5.10
N LYS A 160 19.96 0.87 -5.57
CA LYS A 160 20.30 -0.30 -4.73
C LYS A 160 21.71 -0.21 -4.15
N SER A 161 22.69 0.18 -4.96
CA SER A 161 24.08 0.36 -4.50
C SER A 161 24.19 1.45 -3.43
N ILE A 162 23.51 2.58 -3.65
CA ILE A 162 23.49 3.71 -2.69
C ILE A 162 22.81 3.30 -1.39
N ASP A 163 21.71 2.55 -1.46
CA ASP A 163 21.02 2.05 -0.28
C ASP A 163 21.88 1.11 0.56
N GLU A 164 22.64 0.21 -0.09
CA GLU A 164 23.59 -0.67 0.59
C GLU A 164 24.71 0.14 1.28
N GLU A 165 25.30 1.12 0.59
CA GLU A 165 26.30 2.02 1.17
C GLU A 165 25.74 2.81 2.36
N LEU A 166 24.51 3.30 2.23
CA LEU A 166 23.84 4.10 3.25
C LEU A 166 23.52 3.25 4.48
N GLN A 167 23.09 2.00 4.30
CA GLN A 167 22.93 1.04 5.39
C GLN A 167 24.26 0.73 6.07
N ALA A 168 25.35 0.54 5.32
CA ALA A 168 26.68 0.30 5.87
C ALA A 168 27.17 1.52 6.69
N LYS A 169 27.00 2.74 6.17
CA LYS A 169 27.34 3.98 6.89
C LYS A 169 26.49 4.15 8.15
N ARG A 170 25.18 3.86 8.11
CA ARG A 170 24.30 3.88 9.30
C ARG A 170 24.77 2.89 10.37
N LYS A 171 25.15 1.66 9.99
CA LYS A 171 25.70 0.67 10.94
C LYS A 171 27.00 1.16 11.58
N LYS A 172 27.92 1.73 10.78
CA LYS A 172 29.17 2.31 11.29
C LYS A 172 28.91 3.47 12.26
N ASN A 173 27.96 4.35 11.93
CA ASN A 173 27.63 5.48 12.80
C ASN A 173 27.04 5.01 14.14
N LYS A 174 26.07 4.09 14.12
CA LYS A 174 25.53 3.48 15.35
C LYS A 174 26.60 2.85 16.23
N ALA A 175 27.54 2.12 15.62
CA ALA A 175 28.67 1.55 16.37
C ALA A 175 29.59 2.63 16.96
N SER A 176 29.78 3.76 16.26
CA SER A 176 30.55 4.90 16.77
C SER A 176 29.84 5.61 17.92
N GLU A 177 28.53 5.81 17.83
CA GLU A 177 27.70 6.39 18.89
C GLU A 177 27.75 5.54 20.16
N GLN A 178 27.60 4.21 20.04
CA GLN A 178 27.72 3.28 21.17
C GLN A 178 29.10 3.36 21.84
N LYS A 179 30.18 3.43 21.05
CA LYS A 179 31.53 3.62 21.57
C LYS A 179 31.68 4.95 22.31
N SER A 180 31.15 6.02 21.73
CA SER A 180 31.16 7.36 22.35
C SER A 180 30.40 7.34 23.68
N GLU A 181 29.21 6.74 23.72
CA GLU A 181 28.42 6.62 24.93
C GLU A 181 29.16 5.86 26.03
N HIS A 182 29.78 4.72 25.68
CA HIS A 182 30.61 3.97 26.62
C HIS A 182 31.79 4.81 27.12
N LEU A 183 32.49 5.54 26.24
CA LEU A 183 33.56 6.44 26.64
C LEU A 183 33.07 7.52 27.60
N TRP A 184 31.91 8.11 27.34
CA TRP A 184 31.28 9.09 28.23
C TRP A 184 30.93 8.51 29.58
N GLN A 185 30.42 7.27 29.64
CA GLN A 185 30.18 6.58 30.91
C GLN A 185 31.47 6.39 31.68
N THR A 186 32.52 5.85 31.05
CA THR A 186 33.82 5.67 31.71
C THR A 186 34.45 6.99 32.17
N TYR A 187 34.29 8.06 31.38
CA TYR A 187 34.76 9.39 31.76
C TYR A 187 34.04 9.89 33.02
N ARG A 188 32.71 9.75 33.09
CA ARG A 188 31.92 10.13 34.27
C ARG A 188 32.32 9.32 35.50
N ASP A 189 32.55 8.02 35.36
CA ASP A 189 32.97 7.15 36.47
C ASP A 189 34.37 7.54 36.98
N ASN A 190 35.30 7.84 36.07
CA ASN A 190 36.62 8.32 36.43
C ASN A 190 36.56 9.69 37.11
N LEU A 191 35.71 10.60 36.62
CA LEU A 191 35.50 11.89 37.25
C LEU A 191 34.93 11.76 38.66
N ARG A 192 33.99 10.84 38.88
CA ARG A 192 33.46 10.55 40.23
C ARG A 192 34.58 10.08 41.16
N LYS A 193 35.40 9.13 40.72
CA LYS A 193 36.55 8.63 41.51
C LYS A 193 37.56 9.73 41.82
N LEU A 194 37.79 10.64 40.88
CA LEU A 194 38.68 11.80 41.07
C LEU A 194 38.13 12.70 42.18
N LEU A 195 36.84 13.05 42.12
CA LEU A 195 36.20 13.89 43.14
C LEU A 195 36.22 13.21 44.53
N GLU A 196 35.93 11.91 44.59
CA GLU A 196 36.05 11.13 45.83
C GLU A 196 37.48 11.19 46.39
N ALA A 197 38.49 11.03 45.52
CA ALA A 197 39.89 11.15 45.93
C ALA A 197 40.23 12.57 46.43
N GLU A 198 39.76 13.62 45.76
CA GLU A 198 39.94 15.01 46.21
C GLU A 198 39.31 15.28 47.57
N ASP A 199 38.10 14.76 47.81
CA ASP A 199 37.44 14.87 49.12
C ASP A 199 38.23 14.15 50.22
N THR A 200 38.76 12.95 49.94
CA THR A 200 39.62 12.25 50.90
C THR A 200 40.92 13.00 51.17
N LEU A 201 41.56 13.55 50.14
CA LEU A 201 42.77 14.38 50.30
C LEU A 201 42.48 15.61 51.16
N ARG A 202 41.35 16.27 50.94
CA ARG A 202 40.93 17.43 51.73
C ARG A 202 40.68 17.05 53.19
N SER A 203 40.09 15.89 53.45
CA SER A 203 39.91 15.37 54.82
C SER A 203 41.26 15.17 55.49
N VAL A 204 42.20 14.48 54.83
CA VAL A 204 43.54 14.21 55.37
C VAL A 204 44.33 15.51 55.58
N ASP A 205 44.25 16.49 54.67
CA ASP A 205 44.89 17.81 54.86
C ASP A 205 44.33 18.52 56.11
N SER A 206 43.03 18.41 56.36
CA SER A 206 42.41 18.99 57.55
C SER A 206 42.88 18.33 58.84
N GLU A 207 43.03 17.00 58.84
CA GLU A 207 43.58 16.24 59.97
C GLU A 207 45.05 16.58 60.22
N LEU A 208 45.85 16.69 59.15
CA LEU A 208 47.26 17.06 59.22
C LEU A 208 47.42 18.47 59.81
N ARG A 209 46.63 19.45 59.33
CA ARG A 209 46.62 20.80 59.91
C ARG A 209 46.24 20.81 61.38
N TYR A 210 45.25 19.99 61.78
CA TYR A 210 44.87 19.87 63.18
C TYR A 210 46.01 19.29 64.02
N ALA A 211 46.64 18.20 63.56
CA ALA A 211 47.78 17.59 64.23
C ALA A 211 48.96 18.55 64.36
N ASP A 212 49.28 19.32 63.31
CA ASP A 212 50.32 20.36 63.35
C ASP A 212 50.03 21.44 64.39
N ILE A 213 48.78 21.88 64.51
CA ILE A 213 48.37 22.86 65.53
C ILE A 213 48.54 22.26 66.93
N GLN A 214 48.12 21.01 67.15
CA GLN A 214 48.30 20.35 68.45
C GLN A 214 49.78 20.14 68.78
N HIS A 215 50.59 19.76 67.79
CA HIS A 215 52.04 19.60 67.97
C HIS A 215 52.70 20.93 68.34
N ARG A 216 52.37 22.02 67.64
CA ARG A 216 52.85 23.38 67.99
C ARG A 216 52.41 23.78 69.38
N ARG A 217 51.15 23.52 69.75
CA ARG A 217 50.66 23.77 71.12
C ARG A 217 51.49 23.01 72.15
N LEU A 218 51.71 21.72 71.97
CA LEU A 218 52.51 20.89 72.90
C LEU A 218 53.98 21.34 72.99
N THR A 219 54.55 21.79 71.87
CA THR A 219 55.93 22.30 71.81
C THR A 219 56.07 23.66 72.49
N ASP A 220 55.09 24.55 72.28
CA ASP A 220 55.07 25.89 72.86
C ASP A 220 54.66 25.88 74.34
N THR A 221 53.99 24.82 74.81
CA THR A 221 53.63 24.66 76.22
C THR A 221 54.81 24.16 77.04
N ASN A 222 55.54 25.08 77.66
CA ASN A 222 56.48 24.73 78.73
C ASN A 222 55.69 24.27 79.97
N ILE A 223 55.96 23.07 80.46
CA ILE A 223 55.30 22.51 81.66
C ILE A 223 55.52 23.42 82.87
N LEU A 224 56.66 24.11 82.94
CA LEU A 224 56.95 25.05 84.02
C LEU A 224 56.01 26.26 83.98
N ASP A 225 55.68 26.79 82.80
CA ASP A 225 54.74 27.91 82.65
C ASP A 225 53.30 27.52 82.98
N ILE A 226 52.93 26.26 82.76
CA ILE A 226 51.60 25.73 83.09
C ILE A 226 51.49 25.41 84.58
N CYS A 227 52.52 24.80 85.17
CA CYS A 227 52.50 24.38 86.57
C CYS A 227 52.82 25.52 87.54
N PHE A 228 53.55 26.55 87.11
CA PHE A 228 53.93 27.70 87.94
C PHE A 228 53.61 29.00 87.21
N HIS A 229 52.41 29.53 87.44
CA HIS A 229 52.04 30.87 87.01
C HIS A 229 52.69 31.90 87.94
N ILE A 230 53.91 32.32 87.58
CA ILE A 230 54.69 33.30 88.35
C ILE A 230 54.41 34.70 87.79
N TRP A 231 53.82 35.56 88.61
CA TRP A 231 53.60 36.97 88.30
C TRP A 231 54.40 37.84 89.27
N VAL A 232 55.05 38.88 88.76
CA VAL A 232 55.82 39.82 89.58
C VAL A 232 55.21 41.20 89.42
N GLU A 233 54.48 41.66 90.45
CA GLU A 233 54.05 43.06 90.58
C GLU A 233 54.95 43.74 91.61
N GLY A 234 55.96 44.48 91.13
CA GLY A 234 56.89 45.21 92.01
C GLY A 234 57.78 44.28 92.86
N GLN A 235 57.84 44.51 94.17
CA GLN A 235 58.79 43.83 95.08
C GLN A 235 58.28 42.48 95.63
N ILE A 236 57.07 42.05 95.27
CA ILE A 236 56.48 40.78 95.71
C ILE A 236 56.07 39.97 94.49
N GLY A 237 56.53 38.72 94.42
CA GLY A 237 56.10 37.76 93.41
C GLY A 237 54.98 36.86 93.93
N GLU A 238 54.07 36.47 93.04
CA GLU A 238 53.04 35.47 93.30
C GLU A 238 53.28 34.25 92.42
N ILE A 239 53.19 33.05 93.00
CA ILE A 239 53.29 31.78 92.29
C ILE A 239 51.95 31.05 92.48
N ASN A 240 51.22 30.77 91.40
CA ASN A 240 49.92 30.08 91.44
C ASN A 240 48.89 30.70 92.41
N GLY A 241 48.92 32.03 92.57
CA GLY A 241 48.06 32.76 93.50
C GLY A 241 48.53 32.74 94.96
N PHE A 242 49.68 32.13 95.27
CA PHE A 242 50.35 32.26 96.56
C PHE A 242 51.43 33.33 96.49
N SER A 243 51.26 34.39 97.26
CA SER A 243 52.24 35.47 97.34
C SER A 243 53.44 35.10 98.19
N THR A 244 54.63 35.13 97.59
CA THR A 244 55.90 34.91 98.28
C THR A 244 56.69 36.22 98.30
N GLY A 245 56.61 36.92 99.42
CA GLY A 245 57.41 38.11 99.68
C GLY A 245 57.38 38.42 101.17
N SER A 246 58.56 38.43 101.79
CA SER A 246 58.73 38.93 103.15
C SER A 246 59.46 40.26 103.04
N SER A 247 58.71 41.36 102.96
CA SER A 247 59.27 42.65 103.33
C SER A 247 59.36 42.67 104.86
N ALA A 248 60.51 43.08 105.39
CA ALA A 248 60.64 43.39 106.81
C ALA A 248 59.69 44.55 107.13
N GLY A 249 58.41 44.27 107.42
CA GLY A 249 57.45 45.29 107.80
C GLY A 249 55.95 45.03 107.58
N SER A 250 55.48 43.91 107.00
CA SER A 250 54.02 43.72 106.89
C SER A 250 53.56 42.26 106.92
N THR A 251 52.78 41.93 107.94
CA THR A 251 52.02 40.68 108.11
C THR A 251 50.90 40.56 107.06
N ARG A 252 50.87 39.49 106.26
CA ARG A 252 49.71 39.19 105.39
C ARG A 252 48.67 38.35 106.14
N GLY A 253 47.46 38.89 106.22
CA GLY A 253 46.24 38.16 106.59
C GLY A 253 45.67 37.37 105.41
N LEU A 254 45.02 36.26 105.74
CA LEU A 254 44.39 35.31 104.82
C LEU A 254 43.10 35.86 104.18
N ASP A 255 42.75 35.21 103.05
CA ASP A 255 41.48 35.18 102.32
C ASP A 255 41.12 36.32 101.35
N ARG A 256 41.00 35.97 100.06
CA ARG A 256 39.68 35.64 99.47
C ARG A 256 39.76 35.15 98.02
N ASN A 257 39.14 33.99 97.82
CA ASN A 257 38.54 33.51 96.58
C ASN A 257 37.82 34.63 95.79
N GLN A 258 38.20 34.85 94.53
CA GLN A 258 37.26 35.29 93.50
C GLN A 258 37.73 34.93 92.09
N ARG A 259 36.98 34.01 91.48
CA ARG A 259 37.02 33.65 90.07
C ARG A 259 36.80 34.89 89.19
N ARG A 260 37.68 35.13 88.22
CA ARG A 260 37.32 35.82 86.98
C ARG A 260 37.95 35.09 85.79
N LEU A 261 37.08 34.51 84.96
CA LEU A 261 37.39 33.93 83.67
C LEU A 261 37.41 35.05 82.62
N GLY A 262 38.54 35.15 81.88
CA GLY A 262 38.67 35.75 80.54
C GLY A 262 39.17 37.21 80.44
N PRO A 263 39.62 37.67 79.25
CA PRO A 263 40.32 36.97 78.17
C PRO A 263 41.77 37.52 77.96
N SER A 264 42.56 36.74 77.20
CA SER A 264 43.86 37.04 76.59
C SER A 264 44.59 38.31 77.04
N ARG A 265 45.63 38.16 77.85
CA ARG A 265 46.73 39.15 77.90
C ARG A 265 48.05 38.43 77.70
N SER A 266 48.73 38.90 76.67
CA SER A 266 49.93 38.37 76.03
C SER A 266 51.01 37.99 77.04
N SER A 267 51.39 36.72 77.04
CA SER A 267 52.58 36.22 77.72
C SER A 267 53.82 36.88 77.09
N ALA A 268 54.63 37.55 77.91
CA ALA A 268 55.93 38.04 77.51
C ALA A 268 56.88 36.82 77.44
N ARG A 269 57.19 36.38 76.22
CA ARG A 269 58.20 35.35 75.97
C ARG A 269 59.56 35.86 76.43
N TYR A 270 60.15 35.19 77.42
CA TYR A 270 61.58 35.24 77.66
C TYR A 270 62.18 33.96 77.10
N PHE A 271 62.89 34.08 75.97
CA PHE A 271 63.84 33.07 75.51
C PHE A 271 65.05 33.12 76.44
N VAL A 272 65.35 32.01 77.10
CA VAL A 272 66.69 31.66 77.60
C VAL A 272 67.02 30.29 77.03
#